data_AF-A0A2C9K178-F1
#
_entry.id   AF-A0A2C9K178-F1
#
_cell.length_a   1.000
_cell.length_b   1.000
_cell.length_c   1.000
_cell.angle_alpha   90.00
_cell.angle_beta   90.00
_cell.angle_gamma   90.00
#
_symmetry.space_group_name_H-M   'P 1'
#
loop_
_entity.id
_entity.type
_entity.pdbx_description
1 polymer ?
#
loop_
_entity_poly.entity_id
_entity_poly.type
_entity_poly.pdbx_seq_one_letter_code
_entity_poly.pdbx_strand_id
1 'polypeptide(L)'
;SDVALLYNDRAVLENHHISAAFRLVREEEHNILCNLSKEEYSIEKSKVLSLVLHCADISHPAKDWELHEKWTGFLLEEFFRQGDREQELGLPFSPLCDRKNTLVAESQIGFIDFIVDPSFQVMGDMLEKVMSPLHQQGSNPGLSIRNIDEAISEEVFENKEKRDKSTSTSSLCSRPGTPKSPASP
;
A
#
# COMPACT_ATOMS: atom_id res chain seq x y z
N SER A 1 8.04 -22.41 -7.57
CA SER A 1 6.97 -23.01 -6.74
C SER A 1 5.75 -23.20 -7.60
N ASP A 2 4.96 -24.26 -7.38
CA ASP A 2 3.71 -24.52 -8.13
C ASP A 2 2.71 -23.36 -8.01
N VAL A 3 2.70 -22.68 -6.85
CA VAL A 3 1.86 -21.49 -6.61
C VAL A 3 2.28 -20.32 -7.51
N ALA A 4 3.57 -20.14 -7.75
CA ALA A 4 4.09 -19.09 -8.63
C ALA A 4 3.71 -19.34 -10.10
N LEU A 5 3.80 -20.60 -10.55
CA LEU A 5 3.33 -21.03 -11.87
C LEU A 5 1.82 -20.81 -12.05
N LEU A 6 1.03 -21.13 -11.01
CA LEU A 6 -0.42 -20.96 -11.02
C LEU A 6 -0.84 -19.49 -11.23
N TYR A 7 -0.13 -18.56 -10.60
CA TYR A 7 -0.44 -17.12 -10.67
C TYR A 7 0.43 -16.33 -11.66
N ASN A 8 1.22 -17.01 -12.49
CA ASN A 8 2.12 -16.40 -13.47
C ASN A 8 2.98 -15.27 -12.87
N ASP A 9 3.54 -15.52 -11.70
CA ASP A 9 4.39 -14.59 -10.93
C ASP A 9 3.74 -13.24 -10.57
N ARG A 10 2.40 -13.11 -10.66
CA ARG A 10 1.67 -11.89 -10.28
C ARG A 10 1.01 -12.03 -8.93
N ALA A 11 1.44 -11.20 -7.96
CA ALA A 11 0.85 -11.08 -6.63
C ALA A 11 0.50 -12.48 -6.06
N VAL A 12 1.51 -13.36 -6.06
CA VAL A 12 1.35 -14.81 -5.96
C VAL A 12 0.67 -15.19 -4.64
N LEU A 13 1.12 -14.60 -3.54
CA LEU A 13 0.60 -14.90 -2.21
C LEU A 13 -0.75 -14.21 -1.97
N GLU A 14 -0.91 -12.98 -2.44
CA GLU A 14 -2.16 -12.23 -2.34
C GLU A 14 -3.30 -12.94 -3.09
N ASN A 15 -3.03 -13.38 -4.32
CA ASN A 15 -3.97 -14.16 -5.11
C ASN A 15 -4.26 -15.52 -4.48
N HIS A 16 -3.24 -16.14 -3.86
CA HIS A 16 -3.43 -17.39 -3.13
C HIS A 16 -4.35 -17.20 -1.92
N HIS A 17 -4.15 -16.14 -1.13
CA HIS A 17 -4.97 -15.81 0.04
C HIS A 17 -6.41 -15.52 -0.36
N ILE A 18 -6.63 -14.71 -1.40
CA ILE A 18 -7.97 -14.40 -1.93
C ILE A 18 -8.66 -15.68 -2.41
N SER A 19 -7.96 -16.52 -3.18
CA SER A 19 -8.51 -17.79 -3.66
C SER A 19 -8.90 -18.73 -2.51
N ALA A 20 -8.06 -18.81 -1.47
CA ALA A 20 -8.34 -19.61 -0.28
C ALA A 20 -9.56 -19.06 0.49
N ALA A 21 -9.62 -17.76 0.72
CA ALA A 21 -10.74 -17.11 1.40
C ALA A 21 -12.07 -17.34 0.67
N PHE A 22 -12.13 -17.10 -0.65
CA PHE A 22 -13.34 -17.35 -1.43
C PHE A 22 -13.72 -18.82 -1.51
N ARG A 23 -12.75 -19.74 -1.45
CA ARG A 23 -13.03 -21.17 -1.40
C ARG A 23 -13.74 -21.55 -0.11
N LEU A 24 -13.29 -21.03 1.03
CA LEU A 24 -13.94 -21.23 2.32
C LEU A 24 -15.35 -20.61 2.35
N VAL A 25 -15.51 -19.38 1.87
CA VAL A 25 -16.82 -18.67 1.85
C VAL A 25 -17.85 -19.36 0.94
N ARG A 26 -17.43 -20.19 -0.02
CA ARG A 26 -18.34 -20.96 -0.88
C ARG A 26 -19.00 -22.16 -0.19
N GLU A 27 -18.46 -22.60 0.94
CA GLU A 27 -19.06 -23.67 1.73
C GLU A 27 -20.24 -23.11 2.53
N GLU A 28 -21.43 -23.72 2.44
CA GLU A 28 -22.66 -23.18 3.05
C GLU A 28 -22.53 -22.96 4.57
N GLU A 29 -21.78 -23.82 5.27
CA GLU A 29 -21.54 -23.69 6.71
C GLU A 29 -20.64 -22.49 7.07
N HIS A 30 -19.89 -21.95 6.10
CA HIS A 30 -18.89 -20.88 6.29
C HIS A 30 -19.25 -19.59 5.53
N ASN A 31 -20.37 -19.56 4.81
CA ASN A 31 -20.78 -18.41 4.01
C ASN A 31 -21.40 -17.29 4.86
N ILE A 32 -20.55 -16.47 5.47
CA ILE A 32 -20.96 -15.29 6.24
C ILE A 32 -21.62 -14.19 5.39
N LEU A 33 -21.56 -14.29 4.05
CA LEU A 33 -22.08 -13.29 3.11
C LEU A 33 -23.48 -13.65 2.59
N CYS A 34 -24.09 -14.74 3.06
CA CYS A 34 -25.33 -15.32 2.52
C CYS A 34 -26.54 -14.36 2.52
N ASN A 35 -26.53 -13.34 3.38
CA ASN A 35 -27.63 -12.38 3.53
C ASN A 35 -27.33 -10.98 2.95
N LEU A 36 -26.18 -10.79 2.28
CA LEU A 36 -25.83 -9.51 1.69
C LEU A 36 -26.46 -9.37 0.29
N SER A 37 -27.28 -8.34 0.09
CA SER A 37 -27.70 -7.91 -1.24
C SER A 37 -26.52 -7.30 -2.00
N LYS A 38 -26.55 -7.46 -3.32
CA LYS A 38 -25.48 -7.00 -4.21
C LYS A 38 -25.68 -5.50 -4.50
N GLU A 39 -25.37 -4.64 -3.53
CA GLU A 39 -25.36 -3.19 -3.77
C GLU A 39 -24.05 -2.73 -4.41
N GLU A 40 -24.18 -1.87 -5.43
CA GLU A 40 -23.07 -1.22 -6.13
C GLU A 40 -22.49 -0.08 -5.27
N TYR A 41 -21.18 -0.14 -5.03
CA TYR A 41 -20.45 0.94 -4.37
C TYR A 41 -19.45 1.57 -5.35
N SER A 42 -19.45 2.91 -5.36
CA SER A 42 -18.51 3.74 -6.12
C SER A 42 -17.06 3.35 -5.82
N ILE A 43 -16.24 3.30 -6.88
CA ILE A 43 -14.83 2.92 -6.96
C ILE A 43 -13.91 3.71 -5.99
N GLU A 44 -14.42 4.75 -5.33
CA GLU A 44 -13.67 5.53 -4.33
C GLU A 44 -13.64 4.88 -2.94
N LYS A 45 -14.72 4.23 -2.50
CA LYS A 45 -14.76 3.55 -1.17
C LYS A 45 -13.80 2.36 -1.12
N SER A 46 -13.65 1.63 -2.23
CA SER A 46 -12.73 0.50 -2.30
C SER A 46 -11.26 0.94 -2.19
N LYS A 47 -10.89 2.10 -2.77
CA LYS A 47 -9.54 2.67 -2.65
C LYS A 47 -9.23 3.10 -1.22
N VAL A 48 -10.21 3.73 -0.57
CA VAL A 48 -10.12 4.12 0.85
C VAL A 48 -9.93 2.89 1.73
N LEU A 49 -10.78 1.87 1.57
CA LEU A 49 -10.68 0.64 2.33
C LEU A 49 -9.36 -0.10 2.08
N SER A 50 -8.87 -0.09 0.84
CA SER A 50 -7.57 -0.66 0.49
C SER A 50 -6.42 0.05 1.23
N LEU A 51 -6.43 1.39 1.27
CA LEU A 51 -5.43 2.15 2.02
C LEU A 51 -5.50 1.88 3.53
N VAL A 52 -6.70 1.85 4.12
CA VAL A 52 -6.89 1.55 5.54
C VAL A 52 -6.41 0.14 5.86
N LEU A 53 -6.75 -0.84 5.03
CA LEU A 53 -6.32 -2.22 5.19
C LEU A 53 -4.79 -2.34 5.09
N HIS A 54 -4.17 -1.65 4.13
CA HIS A 54 -2.73 -1.61 3.99
C HIS A 54 -2.06 -1.01 5.24
N CYS A 55 -2.54 0.14 5.73
CA CYS A 55 -2.00 0.76 6.94
C CYS A 55 -2.16 -0.14 8.17
N ALA A 56 -3.27 -0.87 8.27
CA ALA A 56 -3.50 -1.84 9.34
C ALA A 56 -2.46 -2.98 9.31
N ASP A 57 -2.14 -3.49 8.12
CA ASP A 57 -1.16 -4.55 7.89
C ASP A 57 0.25 -4.14 8.33
N ILE A 58 0.65 -2.89 8.05
CA ILE A 58 1.97 -2.34 8.44
C ILE A 58 1.96 -1.53 9.74
N SER A 59 0.92 -1.68 10.59
CA SER A 59 0.69 -0.75 11.72
C SER A 59 1.56 -0.97 12.95
N HIS A 60 2.35 -2.04 13.02
CA HIS A 60 3.12 -2.37 14.23
C HIS A 60 4.11 -1.28 14.69
N PRO A 61 4.73 -0.46 13.82
CA PRO A 61 5.60 0.65 14.25
C PRO A 61 4.84 1.83 14.87
N ALA A 62 3.54 1.94 14.60
CA ALA A 62 2.67 2.96 15.20
C ALA A 62 2.10 2.53 16.58
N LYS A 63 2.59 1.43 17.14
CA LYS A 63 2.20 0.93 18.48
C LYS A 63 3.26 1.28 19.52
N ASP A 64 2.91 1.08 20.79
CA ASP A 64 3.87 1.19 21.88
C ASP A 64 5.09 0.27 21.64
N TRP A 65 6.25 0.72 22.14
CA TRP A 65 7.54 0.08 21.87
C TRP A 65 7.54 -1.43 22.12
N GLU A 66 7.01 -1.88 23.25
CA GLU A 66 6.97 -3.31 23.60
C GLU A 66 6.24 -4.15 22.54
N LEU A 67 5.16 -3.62 21.97
CA LEU A 67 4.40 -4.31 20.93
C LEU A 67 5.12 -4.24 19.59
N HIS A 68 5.68 -3.08 19.24
CA HIS A 68 6.48 -2.92 18.03
C HIS A 68 7.67 -3.88 18.00
N GLU A 69 8.48 -3.89 19.06
CA GLU A 69 9.66 -4.73 19.20
C GLU A 69 9.31 -6.21 19.05
N LYS A 70 8.22 -6.64 19.69
CA LYS A 70 7.74 -8.01 19.63
C LYS A 70 7.35 -8.43 18.20
N TRP A 71 6.57 -7.62 17.48
CA TRP A 71 6.18 -7.93 16.11
C TRP A 71 7.36 -7.91 15.15
N THR A 72 8.27 -6.93 15.30
CA THR A 72 9.52 -6.88 14.53
C THR A 72 10.34 -8.16 14.75
N GLY A 73 10.41 -8.67 15.99
CA GLY A 73 11.08 -9.93 16.29
C GLY A 73 10.46 -11.13 15.56
N PHE A 74 9.14 -11.25 15.54
CA PHE A 74 8.45 -12.33 14.81
C PHE A 74 8.66 -12.24 13.29
N LEU A 75 8.57 -11.03 12.73
CA LEU A 75 8.78 -10.80 11.30
C LEU A 75 10.21 -11.17 10.88
N LEU A 76 11.21 -10.72 11.63
CA LEU A 76 12.61 -10.99 11.30
C LEU A 76 12.97 -12.47 11.48
N GLU A 77 12.38 -13.15 12.47
CA GLU A 77 12.55 -14.60 12.59
C GLU A 77 12.00 -15.33 11.35
N GLU A 78 10.91 -14.88 10.76
CA GLU A 78 10.41 -15.43 9.49
C GLU A 78 11.39 -15.17 8.33
N PHE A 79 11.91 -13.95 8.20
CA PHE A 79 12.92 -13.62 7.17
C PHE A 79 14.20 -14.43 7.34
N PHE A 80 14.65 -14.63 8.57
CA PHE A 80 15.86 -15.42 8.83
C PHE A 80 15.65 -16.91 8.51
N ARG A 81 14.46 -17.46 8.77
CA ARG A 81 14.12 -18.82 8.32
C ARG A 81 14.09 -18.93 6.80
N GLN A 82 13.61 -17.90 6.11
CA GLN A 82 13.70 -17.85 4.65
C GLN A 82 15.16 -17.86 4.20
N GLY A 83 16.02 -17.05 4.82
CA GLY A 83 17.45 -17.03 4.50
C GLY A 83 18.15 -18.36 4.76
N ASP A 84 17.85 -19.01 5.88
CA ASP A 84 18.38 -20.36 6.16
C ASP A 84 17.98 -21.34 5.04
N ARG A 85 16.73 -21.25 4.57
CA ARG A 85 16.24 -22.08 3.46
C ARG A 85 16.90 -21.74 2.13
N GLU A 86 17.13 -20.46 1.84
CA GLU A 86 17.88 -20.01 0.67
C GLU A 86 19.31 -20.57 0.69
N GLN A 87 19.97 -20.53 1.85
CA GLN A 87 21.30 -21.10 2.05
C GLN A 87 21.33 -22.62 1.81
N GLU A 88 20.37 -23.37 2.35
CA GLU A 88 20.24 -24.82 2.13
C GLU A 88 20.10 -25.18 0.65
N LEU A 89 19.42 -24.33 -0.12
CA LEU A 89 19.19 -24.50 -1.55
C LEU A 89 20.34 -23.94 -2.41
N GLY A 90 21.38 -23.36 -1.79
CA GLY A 90 22.49 -22.71 -2.49
C GLY A 90 22.09 -21.43 -3.22
N LEU A 91 21.03 -20.76 -2.79
CA LEU A 91 20.56 -19.49 -3.32
C LEU A 91 21.22 -18.31 -2.60
N PRO A 92 21.36 -17.14 -3.26
CA PRO A 92 21.78 -15.93 -2.58
C PRO A 92 20.72 -15.50 -1.55
N PHE A 93 21.16 -14.95 -0.42
CA PHE A 93 20.26 -14.38 0.58
C PHE A 93 19.46 -13.23 -0.01
N SER A 94 18.15 -13.27 0.18
CA SER A 94 17.27 -12.13 -0.03
C SER A 94 17.63 -11.00 0.95
N PRO A 95 17.34 -9.73 0.61
CA PRO A 95 17.51 -8.62 1.54
C PRO A 95 16.89 -8.92 2.91
N LEU A 96 17.57 -8.55 3.99
CA LEU A 96 17.16 -8.74 5.40
C LEU A 96 17.04 -10.20 5.87
N CYS A 97 17.32 -11.19 5.01
CA CYS A 97 17.17 -12.61 5.36
C CYS A 97 18.44 -13.23 5.99
N ASP A 98 19.55 -12.47 6.11
CA ASP A 98 20.76 -12.95 6.77
C ASP A 98 20.82 -12.50 8.24
N ARG A 99 20.59 -13.44 9.17
CA ARG A 99 20.65 -13.20 10.62
C ARG A 99 22.00 -12.73 11.15
N LYS A 100 23.09 -12.88 10.39
CA LYS A 100 24.45 -12.46 10.81
C LYS A 100 24.82 -11.05 10.34
N ASN A 101 24.16 -10.56 9.30
CA ASN A 101 24.52 -9.31 8.64
C ASN A 101 23.40 -8.26 8.70
N THR A 102 22.17 -8.66 9.02
CA THR A 102 21.02 -7.73 9.05
C THR A 102 21.13 -6.77 10.22
N LEU A 103 21.22 -5.48 9.90
CA LEU A 103 21.17 -4.37 10.85
C LEU A 103 19.70 -4.05 11.17
N VAL A 104 19.18 -4.66 12.24
CA VAL A 104 17.77 -4.60 12.58
C VAL A 104 17.28 -3.17 12.82
N ALA A 105 17.94 -2.42 13.70
CA ALA A 105 17.50 -1.08 14.06
C ALA A 105 17.48 -0.14 12.85
N GLU A 106 18.54 -0.15 12.05
CA GLU A 106 18.68 0.63 10.84
C GLU A 106 17.63 0.24 9.79
N SER A 107 17.31 -1.06 9.67
CA SER A 107 16.25 -1.53 8.80
C SER A 107 14.87 -1.00 9.21
N GLN A 108 14.58 -0.94 10.52
CA GLN A 108 13.31 -0.43 11.03
C GLN A 108 13.20 1.08 10.88
N ILE A 109 14.29 1.84 11.12
CA ILE A 109 14.33 3.28 10.83
C ILE A 109 13.99 3.53 9.36
N GLY A 110 14.64 2.81 8.44
CA GLY A 110 14.36 2.93 7.02
C GLY A 110 12.92 2.55 6.67
N PHE A 111 12.39 1.46 7.24
CA PHE A 111 11.00 1.05 6.99
C PHE A 111 9.99 2.09 7.48
N ILE A 112 10.23 2.69 8.65
CA ILE A 112 9.37 3.74 9.19
C ILE A 112 9.43 4.98 8.28
N ASP A 113 10.63 5.52 8.05
CA ASP A 113 10.83 6.77 7.32
C ASP A 113 10.32 6.72 5.88
N PHE A 114 10.48 5.58 5.20
CA PHE A 114 10.21 5.48 3.77
C PHE A 114 8.88 4.80 3.41
N ILE A 115 8.28 4.02 4.31
CA ILE A 115 7.05 3.26 4.01
C ILE A 115 5.93 3.64 4.98
N VAL A 116 6.16 3.50 6.29
CA VAL A 116 5.09 3.62 7.29
C VAL A 116 4.65 5.07 7.44
N ASP A 117 5.58 5.98 7.71
CA ASP A 117 5.27 7.40 7.90
C ASP A 117 4.56 8.01 6.67
N PRO A 118 5.04 7.83 5.43
CA PRO A 118 4.33 8.32 4.24
C PRO A 118 2.92 7.71 4.09
N SER A 119 2.75 6.43 4.37
CA SER A 119 1.45 5.75 4.27
C SER A 119 0.45 6.30 5.29
N PHE A 120 0.90 6.50 6.53
CA PHE A 120 0.07 7.03 7.60
C PHE A 120 -0.25 8.52 7.42
N GLN A 121 0.65 9.31 6.83
CA GLN A 121 0.37 10.70 6.43
C GLN A 121 -0.79 10.77 5.42
N VAL A 122 -0.73 9.96 4.36
CA VAL A 122 -1.81 9.91 3.35
C VAL A 122 -3.12 9.44 3.97
N MET A 123 -3.08 8.45 4.86
CA MET A 123 -4.26 8.00 5.61
C MET A 123 -4.83 9.12 6.50
N GLY A 124 -3.97 9.89 7.17
CA GLY A 124 -4.37 11.04 7.99
C GLY A 124 -5.06 12.13 7.19
N ASP A 125 -4.47 12.58 6.08
CA ASP A 125 -5.04 13.56 5.17
C ASP A 125 -6.41 13.10 4.61
N MET A 126 -6.51 11.80 4.32
CA MET A 126 -7.74 11.18 3.83
C MET A 126 -8.82 11.15 4.91
N LEU A 127 -8.46 10.80 6.14
CA LEU A 127 -9.39 10.78 7.28
C LEU A 127 -9.90 12.18 7.61
N GLU A 128 -9.02 13.20 7.60
CA GLU A 128 -9.41 14.59 7.82
C GLU A 128 -10.46 15.06 6.79
N LYS A 129 -10.27 14.72 5.51
CA LYS A 129 -11.23 15.04 4.45
C LYS A 129 -12.58 14.37 4.63
N VAL A 130 -12.61 13.12 5.13
CA VAL A 130 -13.86 12.42 5.40
C VAL A 130 -14.55 12.95 6.66
N MET A 131 -13.78 13.31 7.70
CA MET A 131 -14.31 13.75 8.98
C MET A 131 -14.70 15.23 9.01
N SER A 132 -14.10 16.08 8.16
CA SER A 132 -14.36 17.54 8.15
C SER A 132 -15.82 17.92 7.87
N PRO A 133 -16.51 17.33 6.87
CA PRO A 133 -17.93 17.59 6.65
C PRO A 133 -18.81 17.11 7.81
N LEU A 134 -18.45 15.99 8.46
CA LEU A 134 -19.23 15.42 9.57
C LEU A 134 -19.22 16.34 10.81
N HIS A 135 -18.11 17.04 11.08
CA HIS A 135 -18.02 17.99 12.20
C HIS A 135 -18.81 19.28 11.95
N GLN A 136 -18.94 19.72 10.69
CA GLN A 136 -19.76 20.90 10.34
C GLN A 136 -21.27 20.58 10.39
N GLN A 137 -21.66 19.32 10.17
CA GLN A 137 -23.05 18.86 10.20
C GLN A 137 -23.64 18.73 11.62
N GLY A 138 -22.80 18.64 12.67
CA GLY A 138 -23.26 18.67 14.06
C GLY A 138 -23.94 19.98 14.49
N SER A 139 -23.92 21.01 13.64
CA SER A 139 -24.54 22.33 13.88
C SER A 139 -25.82 22.57 13.07
N ASN A 140 -26.26 21.65 12.20
CA ASN A 140 -27.43 21.87 11.35
C ASN A 140 -28.31 20.60 11.22
N PRO A 141 -29.49 20.53 11.86
CA PRO A 141 -30.26 19.29 12.05
C PRO A 141 -31.02 18.79 10.80
N GLY A 142 -30.55 19.06 9.58
CA GLY A 142 -31.38 18.95 8.37
C GLY A 142 -30.83 18.19 7.15
N LEU A 143 -29.60 17.67 7.14
CA LEU A 143 -29.03 17.08 5.93
C LEU A 143 -28.95 15.54 5.96
N SER A 144 -29.59 14.91 4.99
CA SER A 144 -29.59 13.45 4.77
C SER A 144 -28.32 13.01 4.02
N ILE A 145 -27.82 11.84 4.39
CA ILE A 145 -26.65 11.10 3.83
C ILE A 145 -26.58 11.12 2.29
N ARG A 146 -27.70 11.29 1.59
CA ARG A 146 -27.78 11.33 0.12
C ARG A 146 -27.00 12.47 -0.54
N ASN A 147 -26.78 13.58 0.17
CA ASN A 147 -26.13 14.76 -0.41
C ASN A 147 -24.59 14.69 -0.37
N ILE A 148 -24.02 13.66 0.26
CA ILE A 148 -22.57 13.52 0.44
C ILE A 148 -21.90 12.95 -0.81
N ASP A 149 -22.55 11.99 -1.49
CA ASP A 149 -21.99 11.36 -2.69
C ASP A 149 -21.89 12.33 -3.89
N GLU A 150 -22.81 13.31 -3.99
CA GLU A 150 -22.78 14.35 -5.03
C GLU A 150 -21.68 15.39 -4.79
N ALA A 151 -21.50 15.86 -3.55
CA ALA A 151 -20.52 16.90 -3.23
C ALA A 151 -19.06 16.43 -3.38
N ILE A 152 -18.79 15.15 -3.05
CA ILE A 152 -17.45 14.56 -3.20
C ILE A 152 -17.08 14.39 -4.68
N SER A 153 -18.07 14.08 -5.53
CA SER A 153 -17.85 13.85 -6.96
C SER A 153 -17.48 15.13 -7.73
N GLU A 154 -18.03 16.29 -7.35
CA GLU A 154 -17.78 17.57 -8.04
C GLU A 154 -16.40 18.19 -7.70
N GLU A 155 -15.97 18.17 -6.43
CA GLU A 155 -14.68 18.78 -6.03
C GLU A 155 -13.44 17.99 -6.47
N VAL A 156 -13.57 16.66 -6.59
CA VAL A 156 -12.46 15.79 -7.04
C VAL A 156 -12.21 15.99 -8.55
N PHE A 157 -13.24 16.27 -9.34
CA PHE A 157 -13.10 16.50 -10.79
C PHE A 157 -12.48 17.86 -11.12
N GLU A 158 -12.85 18.95 -10.42
CA GLU A 158 -12.29 20.28 -10.68
C GLU A 158 -10.79 20.39 -10.33
N ASN A 159 -10.33 19.68 -9.30
CA ASN A 159 -8.91 19.68 -8.93
C ASN A 159 -8.03 18.87 -9.88
N LYS A 160 -8.61 17.90 -10.60
CA LYS A 160 -7.88 17.10 -11.59
C LYS A 160 -7.59 17.91 -12.87
N GLU A 161 -8.54 18.71 -13.33
CA GLU A 161 -8.32 19.61 -14.49
C GLU A 161 -7.28 20.71 -14.23
N LYS A 162 -7.17 21.18 -12.98
CA LYS A 162 -6.15 22.17 -12.61
C LYS A 162 -4.74 21.58 -12.56
N ARG A 163 -4.58 20.32 -12.18
CA ARG A 163 -3.27 19.64 -12.05
C ARG A 163 -2.68 19.22 -13.40
N ASP A 164 -3.53 18.91 -14.38
CA ASP A 164 -3.09 18.53 -15.73
C ASP A 164 -2.64 19.75 -16.56
N LYS A 165 -3.13 20.96 -16.25
CA LYS A 165 -2.68 22.20 -16.92
C LYS A 165 -1.32 22.73 -16.42
N SER A 166 -0.86 22.36 -15.22
CA SER A 166 0.39 22.89 -14.65
C SER A 166 1.66 22.13 -15.04
N THR A 167 1.57 20.98 -15.71
CA THR A 167 2.74 20.11 -16.00
C THR A 167 3.30 20.29 -17.43
N SER A 168 2.77 21.22 -18.21
CA SER A 168 3.25 21.52 -19.58
C SER A 168 3.86 22.91 -19.68
N THR A 169 5.05 23.14 -19.10
CA THR A 169 6.03 24.14 -19.57
C THR A 169 7.31 24.12 -18.70
N SER A 170 8.20 23.15 -18.94
CA SER A 170 9.64 23.34 -18.71
C SER A 170 10.45 22.27 -19.46
N SER A 171 10.61 22.44 -20.77
CA SER A 171 11.66 21.78 -21.53
C SER A 171 12.66 22.86 -21.96
N LEU A 172 13.93 22.68 -21.59
CA LEU A 172 15.15 23.07 -22.33
C LEU A 172 16.33 23.04 -21.35
N CYS A 173 17.07 21.93 -21.32
CA CYS A 173 18.44 21.91 -20.80
C CYS A 173 19.36 21.31 -21.88
N SER A 174 20.40 22.07 -22.20
CA SER A 174 21.29 21.97 -23.35
C SER A 174 22.25 20.79 -23.27
N ARG A 175 22.55 20.17 -24.42
CA ARG A 175 23.58 19.12 -24.58
C ARG A 175 25.01 19.70 -24.48
N PRO A 176 25.97 19.02 -23.84
CA PRO A 176 27.40 19.26 -24.05
C PRO A 176 27.93 18.48 -25.26
N GLY A 177 28.83 19.11 -26.01
CA GLY A 177 29.41 18.62 -27.27
C GLY A 177 30.50 17.56 -27.12
N THR A 178 30.70 16.81 -28.19
CA THR A 178 31.77 15.82 -28.37
C THR A 178 33.06 16.49 -28.88
N PRO A 179 34.26 16.06 -28.46
CA PRO A 179 35.50 16.45 -29.13
C PRO A 179 35.82 15.52 -30.30
N LYS A 180 36.31 16.14 -31.38
CA LYS A 180 36.77 15.52 -32.64
C LYS A 180 38.08 14.76 -32.43
N SER A 181 38.20 13.61 -33.12
CA SER A 181 39.48 12.94 -33.40
C SER A 181 40.11 13.56 -34.66
N PRO A 182 41.44 13.76 -34.74
CA PRO A 182 42.10 14.05 -36.00
C PRO A 182 42.75 12.79 -36.61
N ALA A 183 42.47 12.57 -37.89
CA ALA A 183 43.34 11.82 -38.81
C ALA A 183 44.62 12.65 -39.04
N SER A 184 45.81 12.07 -39.24
CA SER A 184 46.32 11.36 -40.44
C SER A 184 47.83 11.15 -40.22
N PRO A 185 48.63 10.63 -41.18
CA PRO A 185 48.34 9.76 -42.33
C PRO A 185 48.93 8.34 -42.19
#